data_AF-A0A944NJ53-F1
#
_entry.id   AF-A0A944NJ53-F1
#
_cell.length_a   1.000
_cell.length_b   1.000
_cell.length_c   1.000
_cell.angle_alpha   90.00
_cell.angle_beta   90.00
_cell.angle_gamma   90.00
#
_symmetry.space_group_name_H-M   'P 1'
#
loop_
_entity.id
_entity.type
_entity.pdbx_description
1 polymer ?
#
loop_
_entity_poly.entity_id
_entity_poly.type
_entity_poly.pdbx_seq_one_letter_code
_entity_poly.pdbx_strand_id
1 'polypeptide(L)'
;MSNDLDQTDQLSGLTEAAMRYGEACQEASHRRAQAVIANENLQVADCDAFEAYNNDQQSRFDSGEERSVSMGFAGQVADQPEKDQEAMGKEAFQAKLRFEQCRAAMKRAELNVDSSQRSLEEAEQNLLGEARMFNS
;
A
#
# COMPACT_ATOMS: atom_id res chain seq x y z
N MET A 1 36.46 -41.44 8.96
CA MET A 1 35.80 -40.99 7.72
C MET A 1 34.35 -40.56 7.91
N SER A 2 33.66 -40.87 9.02
CA SER A 2 32.29 -40.35 9.26
C SER A 2 32.22 -38.88 9.68
N ASN A 3 33.28 -38.28 10.22
CA ASN A 3 33.26 -36.90 10.72
C ASN A 3 33.29 -35.85 9.59
N ASP A 4 33.94 -36.16 8.46
CA ASP A 4 34.11 -35.19 7.37
C ASP A 4 32.80 -34.98 6.58
N LEU A 5 31.97 -36.03 6.46
CA LEU A 5 30.66 -35.96 5.78
C LEU A 5 29.64 -35.11 6.56
N ASP A 6 29.65 -35.21 7.89
CA ASP A 6 28.73 -34.46 8.77
C ASP A 6 29.08 -32.95 8.79
N GLN A 7 30.37 -32.62 8.82
CA GLN A 7 30.83 -31.22 8.72
C GLN A 7 30.53 -30.59 7.35
N THR A 8 30.65 -31.34 6.26
CA THR A 8 30.30 -30.83 4.92
C THR A 8 28.80 -30.57 4.76
N ASP A 9 27.95 -31.39 5.37
CA ASP A 9 26.49 -31.24 5.29
C ASP A 9 26.03 -30.03 6.11
N GLN A 10 26.60 -29.84 7.31
CA GLN A 10 26.36 -28.67 8.17
C GLN A 10 26.82 -27.35 7.53
N LEU A 11 27.99 -27.34 6.86
CA LEU A 11 28.47 -26.17 6.13
C LEU A 11 27.56 -25.83 4.93
N SER A 12 27.03 -26.86 4.25
CA SER A 12 26.07 -26.69 3.16
C SER A 12 24.75 -26.07 3.66
N GLY A 13 24.21 -26.57 4.77
CA GLY A 13 22.98 -26.03 5.39
C GLY A 13 23.13 -24.57 5.83
N LEU A 14 24.26 -24.22 6.46
CA LEU A 14 24.56 -22.85 6.85
C LEU A 14 24.67 -21.90 5.64
N THR A 15 25.33 -22.36 4.57
CA THR A 15 25.49 -21.57 3.35
C THR A 15 24.15 -21.33 2.66
N GLU A 16 23.30 -22.35 2.59
CA GLU A 16 21.95 -22.24 2.03
C GLU A 16 21.07 -21.29 2.84
N ALA A 17 21.11 -21.38 4.18
CA ALA A 17 20.37 -20.47 5.05
C ALA A 17 20.84 -19.01 4.88
N ALA A 18 22.15 -18.78 4.73
CA ALA A 18 22.70 -17.45 4.51
C ALA A 18 22.26 -16.85 3.16
N MET A 19 22.24 -17.67 2.11
CA MET A 19 21.73 -17.26 0.80
C MET A 19 20.25 -16.87 0.86
N ARG A 20 19.41 -17.71 1.48
CA ARG A 20 17.96 -17.44 1.64
C ARG A 20 17.70 -16.17 2.45
N TYR A 21 18.48 -15.92 3.49
CA TYR A 21 18.40 -14.65 4.25
C TYR A 21 18.79 -13.44 3.38
N GLY A 22 19.83 -13.58 2.56
CA GLY A 22 20.23 -12.55 1.60
C GLY A 22 19.13 -12.23 0.57
N GLU A 23 18.48 -13.25 0.02
CA GLU A 23 17.34 -13.10 -0.89
C GLU A 23 16.15 -12.43 -0.20
N ALA A 24 15.82 -12.83 1.03
CA ALA A 24 14.75 -12.21 1.81
C ALA A 24 15.02 -10.73 2.12
N CYS A 25 16.29 -10.35 2.37
CA CYS A 25 16.70 -8.95 2.53
C CYS A 25 16.49 -8.13 1.26
N GLN A 26 16.86 -8.68 0.10
CA GLN A 26 16.66 -8.01 -1.19
C GLN A 26 15.18 -7.84 -1.50
N GLU A 27 14.37 -8.89 -1.30
CA GLU A 27 12.93 -8.86 -1.52
C GLU A 27 12.25 -7.83 -0.60
N ALA A 28 12.56 -7.84 0.71
CA ALA A 28 12.01 -6.86 1.66
C ALA A 28 12.38 -5.41 1.27
N SER A 29 13.62 -5.20 0.81
CA SER A 29 14.06 -3.88 0.33
C SER A 29 13.30 -3.45 -0.93
N HIS A 30 13.11 -4.38 -1.87
CA HIS A 30 12.34 -4.14 -3.09
C HIS A 30 10.88 -3.80 -2.80
N ARG A 31 10.21 -4.56 -1.91
CA ARG A 31 8.83 -4.29 -1.52
C ARG A 31 8.66 -2.96 -0.80
N ARG A 32 9.63 -2.57 0.04
CA ARG A 32 9.63 -1.22 0.66
C ARG A 32 9.73 -0.12 -0.39
N ALA A 33 10.61 -0.27 -1.38
CA ALA A 33 10.72 0.69 -2.47
C ALA A 33 9.41 0.80 -3.27
N GLN A 34 8.77 -0.34 -3.57
CA GLN A 34 7.45 -0.35 -4.23
C GLN A 34 6.37 0.33 -3.39
N ALA A 35 6.37 0.16 -2.07
CA ALA A 35 5.41 0.82 -1.17
C ALA A 35 5.61 2.35 -1.14
N VAL A 36 6.86 2.82 -1.17
CA VAL A 36 7.16 4.26 -1.30
C VAL A 36 6.57 4.82 -2.60
N ILE A 37 6.82 4.17 -3.73
CA ILE A 37 6.27 4.58 -5.04
C ILE A 37 4.74 4.55 -5.04
N ALA A 38 4.14 3.51 -4.44
CA ALA A 38 2.68 3.42 -4.34
C ALA A 38 2.08 4.54 -3.47
N ASN A 39 2.77 4.92 -2.40
CA ASN A 39 2.37 6.04 -1.55
C ASN A 39 2.50 7.39 -2.27
N GLU A 40 3.58 7.62 -3.01
CA GLU A 40 3.74 8.81 -3.85
C GLU A 40 2.61 8.92 -4.88
N ASN A 41 2.29 7.82 -5.57
CA ASN A 41 1.18 7.78 -6.53
C ASN A 41 -0.18 8.03 -5.87
N LEU A 42 -0.38 7.58 -4.62
CA LEU A 42 -1.59 7.89 -3.86
C LEU A 42 -1.69 9.37 -3.53
N GLN A 43 -0.59 10.00 -3.10
CA GLN A 43 -0.56 11.43 -2.79
C GLN A 43 -0.84 12.28 -4.04
N VAL A 44 -0.26 11.93 -5.19
CA VAL A 44 -0.56 12.61 -6.46
C VAL A 44 -2.03 12.46 -6.82
N ALA A 45 -2.58 11.25 -6.74
CA ALA A 45 -3.99 11.02 -7.05
C ALA A 45 -4.95 11.72 -6.08
N ASP A 46 -4.54 11.93 -4.83
CA ASP A 46 -5.30 12.70 -3.84
C ASP A 46 -5.36 14.17 -4.22
N CYS A 47 -4.20 14.78 -4.55
CA CYS A 47 -4.14 16.14 -5.08
C CYS A 47 -5.01 16.30 -6.33
N ASP A 48 -4.89 15.40 -7.30
CA ASP A 48 -5.69 15.42 -8.53
C ASP A 48 -7.20 15.33 -8.24
N ALA A 49 -7.61 14.51 -7.26
CA ALA A 49 -9.00 14.39 -6.85
C ALA A 49 -9.52 15.68 -6.18
N PHE A 50 -8.71 16.31 -5.33
CA PHE A 50 -9.04 17.61 -4.74
C PHE A 50 -9.13 18.73 -5.79
N GLU A 51 -8.19 18.79 -6.73
CA GLU A 51 -8.20 19.76 -7.82
C GLU A 51 -9.44 19.60 -8.71
N ALA A 52 -9.75 18.37 -9.13
CA ALA A 52 -10.92 18.09 -9.95
C ALA A 52 -12.23 18.43 -9.22
N TYR A 53 -12.30 18.15 -7.91
CA TYR A 53 -13.43 18.55 -7.08
C TYR A 53 -13.58 20.07 -6.99
N ASN A 54 -12.48 20.80 -6.76
CA ASN A 54 -12.50 22.25 -6.68
C ASN A 54 -12.91 22.88 -8.03
N ASN A 55 -12.42 22.33 -9.15
CA ASN A 55 -12.81 22.77 -10.49
C ASN A 55 -14.29 22.54 -10.75
N ASP A 56 -14.84 21.41 -10.31
CA ASP A 56 -16.27 21.12 -10.41
C ASP A 56 -17.10 22.10 -9.58
N GLN A 57 -16.69 22.40 -8.34
CA GLN A 57 -17.36 23.40 -7.49
C GLN A 57 -17.28 24.81 -8.09
N GLN A 58 -16.13 25.20 -8.61
CA GLN A 58 -15.95 26.51 -9.26
C GLN A 58 -16.81 26.62 -10.51
N SER A 59 -16.87 25.58 -11.34
CA SER A 59 -17.73 25.51 -12.52
C SER A 59 -19.21 25.68 -12.17
N ARG A 60 -19.66 25.08 -11.07
CA ARG A 60 -21.04 25.22 -10.56
C ARG A 60 -21.34 26.60 -9.99
N PHE A 61 -20.34 27.23 -9.37
CA PHE A 61 -20.44 28.63 -8.93
C PHE A 61 -20.54 29.59 -10.13
N ASP A 62 -19.66 29.42 -11.11
CA ASP A 62 -19.57 30.27 -12.31
C ASP A 62 -20.77 30.10 -13.24
N SER A 63 -21.34 28.90 -13.32
CA SER A 63 -22.54 28.62 -14.12
C SER A 63 -23.80 29.27 -13.55
N GLY A 64 -23.73 29.84 -12.34
CA GLY A 64 -24.88 30.42 -11.66
C GLY A 64 -25.97 29.40 -11.40
N GLU A 65 -25.63 28.11 -11.23
CA GLU A 65 -26.51 27.14 -10.61
C GLU A 65 -26.77 27.60 -9.18
N GLU A 66 -27.65 28.57 -9.02
CA GLU A 66 -28.40 28.76 -7.79
C GLU A 66 -29.06 27.40 -7.53
N ARG A 67 -28.46 26.63 -6.62
CA ARG A 67 -29.22 25.65 -5.85
C ARG A 67 -30.45 26.43 -5.42
N SER A 68 -31.62 26.05 -5.94
CA SER A 68 -32.88 26.62 -5.54
C SER A 68 -33.02 26.34 -4.05
N VAL A 69 -32.51 27.26 -3.23
CA VAL A 69 -32.77 27.28 -1.80
C VAL A 69 -34.24 27.66 -1.75
N SER A 70 -35.11 26.66 -1.81
CA SER A 70 -36.47 26.84 -1.35
C SER A 70 -36.32 27.37 0.07
N MET A 71 -36.71 28.63 0.25
CA MET A 71 -36.88 29.27 1.55
C MET A 71 -37.97 28.49 2.28
N GLY A 72 -37.59 27.34 2.84
CA GLY A 72 -38.45 26.35 3.45
C GLY A 72 -37.86 26.02 4.81
N PHE A 73 -38.32 26.77 5.79
CA PHE A 73 -38.06 26.61 7.21
C PHE A 73 -38.40 25.18 7.70
N ALA A 74 -37.47 24.23 7.62
CA ALA A 74 -37.53 22.96 8.34
C ALA A 74 -36.14 22.32 8.40
N GLY A 75 -35.54 22.35 9.59
CA GLY A 75 -34.32 21.62 9.88
C GLY A 75 -34.55 20.11 9.85
N GLN A 76 -33.70 19.41 9.12
CA GLN A 76 -33.20 18.09 9.47
C GLN A 76 -31.98 17.82 8.60
N VAL A 77 -30.80 17.91 9.22
CA VAL A 77 -29.55 17.43 8.67
C VAL A 77 -29.67 15.91 8.59
N ALA A 78 -30.09 15.40 7.44
CA ALA A 78 -29.99 13.99 7.13
C ALA A 78 -28.57 13.76 6.59
N ASP A 79 -27.77 12.99 7.34
CA ASP A 79 -26.56 12.33 6.83
C ASP A 79 -26.95 11.55 5.56
N GLN A 80 -26.68 12.10 4.38
CA GLN A 80 -26.84 11.41 3.11
C GLN A 80 -25.47 11.23 2.45
N PRO A 81 -24.71 10.17 2.81
CA PRO A 81 -23.47 9.84 2.11
C PRO A 81 -23.72 9.34 0.66
N GLU A 82 -24.96 9.06 0.27
CA GLU A 82 -25.31 8.54 -1.07
C GLU A 82 -25.52 9.64 -2.14
N LYS A 83 -25.70 10.92 -1.76
CA LYS A 83 -25.96 12.00 -2.74
C LYS A 83 -24.73 12.66 -3.35
N ASP A 84 -23.54 12.39 -2.84
CA ASP A 84 -22.30 12.98 -3.38
C ASP A 84 -21.92 12.40 -4.76
N GLN A 85 -22.51 11.28 -5.17
CA GLN A 85 -22.29 10.70 -6.50
C GLN A 85 -23.13 11.36 -7.59
N GLU A 86 -24.33 11.87 -7.28
CA GLU A 86 -25.22 12.49 -8.27
C GLU A 86 -24.84 13.94 -8.61
N ALA A 87 -23.99 14.57 -7.81
CA ALA A 87 -23.68 15.99 -7.92
C ALA A 87 -22.24 16.29 -8.35
N MET A 88 -21.44 15.26 -8.68
CA MET A 88 -20.03 15.39 -9.03
C MET A 88 -19.85 15.30 -10.54
N GLY A 89 -19.20 16.29 -11.15
CA GLY A 89 -18.85 16.27 -12.55
C GLY A 89 -18.04 15.02 -12.95
N LYS A 90 -18.17 14.60 -14.22
CA LYS A 90 -17.53 13.38 -14.75
C LYS A 90 -16.02 13.32 -14.48
N GLU A 91 -15.35 14.46 -14.52
CA GLU A 91 -13.90 14.59 -14.27
C GLU A 91 -13.55 14.36 -12.79
N ALA A 92 -14.28 14.99 -11.87
CA ALA A 92 -14.11 14.78 -10.44
C ALA A 92 -14.42 13.32 -10.03
N PHE A 93 -15.42 12.69 -10.64
CA PHE A 93 -15.69 11.27 -10.42
C PHE A 93 -14.55 10.37 -10.90
N GLN A 94 -13.96 10.65 -12.07
CA GLN A 94 -12.81 9.89 -12.58
C GLN A 94 -11.57 10.07 -11.69
N ALA A 95 -11.31 11.27 -11.21
CA ALA A 95 -10.21 11.54 -10.29
C ALA A 95 -10.41 10.80 -8.96
N LYS A 96 -11.62 10.81 -8.40
CA LYS A 96 -11.98 10.03 -7.21
C LYS A 96 -11.80 8.52 -7.42
N LEU A 97 -12.19 7.99 -8.59
CA LEU A 97 -11.98 6.58 -8.92
C LEU A 97 -10.49 6.22 -8.97
N ARG A 98 -9.66 7.09 -9.58
CA ARG A 98 -8.19 6.90 -9.61
C ARG A 98 -7.58 6.94 -8.21
N PHE A 99 -8.03 7.86 -7.36
CA PHE A 99 -7.61 7.91 -5.97
C PHE A 99 -7.89 6.59 -5.25
N GLU A 100 -9.12 6.05 -5.35
CA GLU A 100 -9.45 4.76 -4.72
C GLU A 100 -8.65 3.58 -5.29
N GLN A 101 -8.32 3.61 -6.59
CA GLN A 101 -7.42 2.61 -7.20
C GLN A 101 -6.00 2.70 -6.64
N CYS A 102 -5.42 3.90 -6.53
CA CYS A 102 -4.12 4.12 -5.90
C CYS A 102 -4.15 3.69 -4.43
N ARG A 103 -5.24 3.96 -3.71
CA ARG A 103 -5.41 3.57 -2.31
C ARG A 103 -5.42 2.05 -2.14
N ALA A 104 -6.10 1.34 -3.03
CA ALA A 104 -6.09 -0.12 -3.06
C ALA A 104 -4.69 -0.67 -3.40
N ALA A 105 -3.97 -0.03 -4.32
CA ALA A 105 -2.60 -0.40 -4.67
C ALA A 105 -1.63 -0.21 -3.50
N MET A 106 -1.77 0.91 -2.76
CA MET A 106 -0.96 1.21 -1.58
C MET A 106 -1.20 0.17 -0.46
N LYS A 107 -2.46 -0.16 -0.15
CA LYS A 107 -2.78 -1.25 0.80
C LYS A 107 -2.18 -2.59 0.41
N ARG A 108 -2.17 -2.93 -0.88
CA ARG A 108 -1.51 -4.16 -1.37
C ARG A 108 0.00 -4.10 -1.18
N ALA A 109 0.60 -2.93 -1.40
CA ALA A 109 2.03 -2.74 -1.19
C ALA A 109 2.41 -2.87 0.28
N GLU A 110 1.63 -2.31 1.21
CA GLU A 110 1.80 -2.48 2.66
C GLU A 110 1.74 -3.97 3.06
N LEU A 111 0.72 -4.70 2.60
CA LEU A 111 0.60 -6.14 2.87
C LEU A 111 1.81 -6.94 2.34
N ASN A 112 2.38 -6.53 1.20
CA ASN A 112 3.58 -7.16 0.66
C ASN A 112 4.84 -6.82 1.49
N VAL A 113 4.93 -5.61 2.05
CA VAL A 113 6.02 -5.26 2.96
C VAL A 113 5.94 -6.11 4.22
N ASP A 114 4.75 -6.24 4.81
CA ASP A 114 4.54 -7.04 6.02
C ASP A 114 4.85 -8.52 5.79
N SER A 115 4.46 -9.07 4.63
CA SER A 115 4.73 -10.48 4.29
C SER A 115 6.22 -10.72 4.06
N SER A 116 6.92 -9.81 3.37
CA SER A 116 8.37 -9.89 3.19
C SER A 116 9.14 -9.71 4.49
N GLN A 117 8.65 -8.89 5.43
CA GLN A 117 9.25 -8.77 6.76
C GLN A 117 9.15 -10.08 7.55
N ARG A 118 7.99 -10.73 7.56
CA ARG A 118 7.84 -12.05 8.21
C ARG A 118 8.76 -13.09 7.58
N SER A 119 8.86 -13.12 6.25
CA SER A 119 9.77 -14.03 5.55
C SER A 119 11.24 -13.76 5.89
N LEU A 120 11.62 -12.49 6.11
CA LEU A 120 12.96 -12.11 6.53
C LEU A 120 13.25 -12.58 7.96
N GLU A 121 12.31 -12.39 8.88
CA GLU A 121 12.42 -12.86 10.26
C GLU A 121 12.54 -14.39 10.33
N GLU A 122 11.75 -15.13 9.53
CA GLU A 122 11.85 -16.58 9.42
C GLU A 122 13.22 -17.03 8.85
N ALA A 123 13.72 -16.35 7.82
CA ALA A 123 15.02 -16.65 7.25
C ALA A 123 16.17 -16.35 8.22
N GLU A 124 16.06 -15.26 9.01
CA GLU A 124 17.01 -14.93 10.07
C GLU A 124 17.03 -16.00 11.16
N GLN A 125 15.85 -16.44 11.62
CA GLN A 125 15.75 -17.50 12.63
C GLN A 125 16.36 -18.81 12.15
N ASN A 126 16.11 -19.19 10.89
CA ASN A 126 16.72 -20.37 10.29
C ASN A 126 18.25 -20.25 10.22
N LEU A 127 18.76 -19.10 9.78
CA LEU A 127 20.21 -18.85 9.73
C LEU A 127 20.86 -18.94 11.13
N LEU A 128 20.22 -18.35 12.15
CA LEU A 128 20.70 -18.43 13.52
C LEU A 128 20.62 -19.86 14.09
N GLY A 129 19.61 -20.64 13.66
CA GLY A 129 19.49 -22.06 13.99
C GLY A 129 20.65 -22.88 13.44
N GLU A 130 20.90 -22.78 12.13
CA GLU A 130 22.01 -23.48 11.46
C GLU A 130 23.36 -23.04 12.02
N ALA A 131 23.55 -21.75 12.29
CA ALA A 131 24.79 -21.24 12.87
C ALA A 131 25.05 -21.79 14.29
N ARG A 132 24.00 -22.10 15.06
CA ARG A 132 24.16 -22.75 16.38
C ARG A 132 24.56 -24.21 16.24
N MET A 133 23.94 -24.94 15.30
CA MET A 133 24.26 -26.33 15.02
C MET A 133 25.67 -26.53 14.49
N PHE A 134 26.19 -25.58 13.70
CA PHE A 134 27.57 -25.61 13.22
C PHE A 134 28.62 -25.38 14.33
N ASN A 135 28.25 -24.66 15.40
CA ASN A 135 29.17 -24.31 16.50
C ASN A 135 29.10 -25.29 17.69
N SER A 136 28.21 -26.30 17.65
CA SER A 136 28.01 -27.30 18.70
C SER A 136 28.74 -28.60 18.41
#